data_AF-A0A537G197-F1
#
_entry.id   AF-A0A537G197-F1
#
_cell.length_a   1.000
_cell.length_b   1.000
_cell.length_c   1.000
_cell.angle_alpha   90.00
_cell.angle_beta   90.00
_cell.angle_gamma   90.00
#
_symmetry.space_group_name_H-M   'P 1'
#
loop_
_entity.id
_entity.type
_entity.pdbx_description
1 polymer ?
#
loop_
_entity_poly.entity_id
_entity_poly.type
_entity_poly.pdbx_seq_one_letter_code
_entity_poly.pdbx_strand_id
1 'polypeptide(L)'
;MGKIKVALAGVGNCASALIQGIQYYRKDPPTENGLTTGLMHPSFGPYKVEDITFVAAFEVNKKKIGGDLSKAIFTEPNSAPRISDVPDMGVTVKAGPILDGVAPHMKEAFHVYSKSRTKPVDVAAELKDSGAEILVNYLPVGSEKGARLYAQAAVDAGCGFVNCIPEFIASTDSWAKKFEEHKLPIAGDDVKSQVGATIVHRSLVDLCLKRGVRVDESYQLNLGGDTDFLNMTVEERLHSKRISKTTAVASLIPYSVPTRIGPSDYVPHLKNKKICYIYLKGRGWGNIPLQIDLKLAVEDSPNSGGVVADVIRAVKIGLDRGIGGPLTSISSYSFKYPPVKIPDGQASQWVEEYIQGKRER
;
A
#
# COMPACT_ATOMS: atom_id res chain seq x y z
N MET A 1 -7.35 -12.29 -23.74
CA MET A 1 -7.46 -11.19 -22.76
C MET A 1 -6.06 -10.72 -22.42
N GLY A 2 -5.87 -9.43 -22.17
CA GLY A 2 -4.54 -8.80 -22.13
C GLY A 2 -3.81 -8.99 -20.79
N LYS A 3 -2.48 -9.12 -20.85
CA LYS A 3 -1.60 -9.01 -19.68
C LYS A 3 -1.62 -7.57 -19.15
N ILE A 4 -1.41 -7.40 -17.85
CA ILE A 4 -1.23 -6.09 -17.20
C ILE A 4 0.26 -5.87 -17.00
N LYS A 5 0.85 -4.88 -17.66
CA LYS A 5 2.29 -4.58 -17.55
C LYS A 5 2.55 -3.56 -16.44
N VAL A 6 3.21 -4.02 -15.38
CA VAL A 6 3.44 -3.24 -14.15
C VAL A 6 4.92 -2.92 -13.96
N ALA A 7 5.20 -1.68 -13.60
CA ALA A 7 6.50 -1.23 -13.11
C ALA A 7 6.46 -0.99 -11.59
N LEU A 8 7.59 -1.17 -10.91
CA LEU A 8 7.73 -0.98 -9.46
C LEU A 8 8.75 0.10 -9.13
N ALA A 9 8.34 1.12 -8.38
CA ALA A 9 9.24 2.06 -7.72
C ALA A 9 9.46 1.61 -6.26
N GLY A 10 10.61 0.99 -5.99
CA GLY A 10 10.93 0.40 -4.69
C GLY A 10 10.66 -1.10 -4.64
N VAL A 11 11.72 -1.91 -4.55
CA VAL A 11 11.65 -3.39 -4.50
C VAL A 11 11.79 -3.87 -3.05
N GLY A 12 10.95 -3.35 -2.15
CA GLY A 12 10.95 -3.67 -0.71
C GLY A 12 10.16 -4.93 -0.34
N ASN A 13 9.83 -5.08 0.95
CA ASN A 13 9.02 -6.19 1.44
C ASN A 13 7.63 -6.27 0.78
N CYS A 14 6.97 -5.13 0.55
CA CYS A 14 5.66 -5.09 -0.13
C CYS A 14 5.74 -5.57 -1.58
N ALA A 15 6.76 -5.16 -2.33
CA ALA A 15 7.02 -5.66 -3.68
C ALA A 15 7.29 -7.17 -3.68
N SER A 16 8.10 -7.65 -2.72
CA SER A 16 8.38 -9.07 -2.54
C SER A 16 7.10 -9.87 -2.28
N ALA A 17 6.27 -9.42 -1.33
CA ALA A 17 5.02 -10.10 -1.01
C ALA A 17 4.01 -10.09 -2.17
N LEU A 18 3.89 -8.98 -2.91
CA LEU A 18 3.03 -8.88 -4.09
C LEU A 18 3.47 -9.86 -5.18
N ILE A 19 4.76 -9.88 -5.52
CA ILE A 19 5.30 -10.76 -6.57
C ILE A 19 5.15 -12.23 -6.18
N GLN A 20 5.53 -12.60 -4.96
CA GLN A 20 5.40 -13.97 -4.48
C GLN A 20 3.94 -14.41 -4.41
N GLY A 21 3.03 -13.54 -3.97
CA GLY A 21 1.58 -13.80 -3.94
C GLY A 21 1.02 -14.06 -5.34
N ILE A 22 1.35 -13.22 -6.33
CA ILE A 22 0.92 -13.45 -7.73
C ILE A 22 1.44 -14.80 -8.24
N GLN A 23 2.70 -15.17 -7.96
CA GLN A 23 3.24 -16.47 -8.36
C GLN A 23 2.60 -17.64 -7.62
N TYR A 24 2.22 -17.46 -6.35
CA TYR A 24 1.48 -18.45 -5.59
C TYR A 24 0.12 -18.73 -6.23
N TYR A 25 -0.66 -17.70 -6.54
CA TYR A 25 -1.98 -17.84 -7.14
C TYR A 25 -1.96 -18.32 -8.60
N ARG A 26 -0.83 -18.25 -9.31
CA ARG A 26 -0.67 -18.87 -10.63
C ARG A 26 -0.62 -20.39 -10.61
N LYS A 27 -0.18 -20.99 -9.49
CA LYS A 27 0.17 -22.42 -9.40
C LYS A 27 -0.98 -23.31 -8.89
N ASP A 28 -2.23 -22.90 -9.14
CA ASP A 28 -3.48 -23.41 -8.57
C ASP A 28 -3.96 -22.59 -7.35
N PRO A 29 -4.87 -21.60 -7.55
CA PRO A 29 -5.38 -20.79 -6.45
C PRO A 29 -6.14 -21.66 -5.43
N PRO A 30 -5.74 -21.65 -4.14
CA PRO A 30 -6.38 -22.48 -3.13
C PRO A 30 -7.84 -22.05 -2.99
N THR A 31 -8.74 -22.95 -3.36
CA THR A 31 -10.19 -22.71 -3.33
C THR A 31 -10.81 -23.59 -2.26
N GLU A 32 -11.40 -22.95 -1.25
CA GLU A 32 -12.11 -23.62 -0.15
C GLU A 32 -13.56 -23.11 -0.14
N ASN A 33 -14.53 -24.01 -0.20
CA ASN A 33 -15.97 -23.67 -0.23
C ASN A 33 -16.34 -22.64 -1.33
N GLY A 34 -15.66 -22.68 -2.47
CA GLY A 34 -15.88 -21.75 -3.59
C GLY A 34 -15.24 -20.37 -3.43
N LEU A 35 -14.44 -20.14 -2.38
CA LEU A 35 -13.68 -18.90 -2.15
C LEU A 35 -12.19 -19.15 -2.36
N THR A 36 -11.50 -18.25 -3.08
CA THR A 36 -10.04 -18.30 -3.17
C THR A 36 -9.41 -17.63 -1.96
N THR A 37 -8.69 -18.40 -1.15
CA THR A 37 -8.13 -17.93 0.12
C THR A 37 -7.15 -16.78 -0.07
N GLY A 38 -7.35 -15.68 0.67
CA GLY A 38 -6.44 -14.53 0.70
C GLY A 38 -6.62 -13.51 -0.43
N LEU A 39 -7.56 -13.73 -1.36
CA LEU A 39 -7.96 -12.74 -2.36
C LEU A 39 -9.34 -12.18 -2.02
N MET A 40 -9.49 -10.86 -2.13
CA MET A 40 -10.80 -10.21 -2.01
C MET A 40 -11.61 -10.45 -3.28
N HIS A 41 -10.96 -10.35 -4.44
CA HIS A 41 -11.54 -10.66 -5.75
C HIS A 41 -10.60 -11.61 -6.51
N PRO A 42 -10.96 -12.91 -6.66
CA PRO A 42 -10.17 -13.84 -7.48
C PRO A 42 -10.08 -13.38 -8.94
N SER A 43 -11.18 -12.84 -9.47
CA SER A 43 -11.25 -12.07 -10.71
C SER A 43 -11.77 -10.67 -10.39
N PHE A 44 -11.15 -9.65 -10.96
CA PHE A 44 -11.54 -8.25 -10.81
C PHE A 44 -11.98 -7.73 -12.18
N GLY A 45 -13.27 -7.79 -12.44
CA GLY A 45 -13.81 -7.63 -13.80
C GLY A 45 -13.23 -8.68 -14.74
N PRO A 46 -12.63 -8.28 -15.88
CA PRO A 46 -12.03 -9.23 -16.82
C PRO A 46 -10.65 -9.75 -16.35
N TYR A 47 -10.05 -9.20 -15.29
CA TYR A 47 -8.66 -9.48 -14.94
C TYR A 47 -8.51 -10.41 -13.74
N LYS A 48 -7.73 -11.48 -13.91
CA LYS A 48 -7.27 -12.32 -12.81
C LYS A 48 -5.96 -11.78 -12.24
N VAL A 49 -5.61 -12.22 -11.03
CA VAL A 49 -4.32 -11.88 -10.40
C VAL A 49 -3.13 -12.33 -11.27
N GLU A 50 -3.27 -13.47 -11.94
CA GLU A 50 -2.23 -14.06 -12.79
C GLU A 50 -1.88 -13.23 -14.03
N ASP A 51 -2.79 -12.34 -14.48
CA ASP A 51 -2.59 -11.47 -15.63
C ASP A 51 -1.56 -10.36 -15.36
N ILE A 52 -1.19 -10.13 -14.09
CA ILE A 52 -0.20 -9.12 -13.69
C ILE A 52 1.21 -9.60 -14.03
N THR A 53 1.91 -8.84 -14.88
CA THR A 53 3.30 -9.09 -15.28
C THR A 53 4.16 -7.88 -14.98
N PHE A 54 5.33 -8.10 -14.38
CA PHE A 54 6.27 -7.03 -14.09
C PHE A 54 7.21 -6.82 -15.27
N VAL A 55 7.43 -5.57 -15.66
CA VAL A 55 8.24 -5.21 -16.84
C VAL A 55 9.39 -4.25 -16.54
N ALA A 56 9.33 -3.53 -15.43
CA ALA A 56 10.40 -2.64 -14.97
C ALA A 56 10.42 -2.54 -13.44
N ALA A 57 11.59 -2.27 -12.86
CA ALA A 57 11.73 -2.06 -11.44
C ALA A 57 12.89 -1.10 -11.13
N PHE A 58 12.68 -0.24 -10.13
CA PHE A 58 13.63 0.79 -9.71
C PHE A 58 14.01 0.65 -8.24
N GLU A 59 15.30 0.78 -7.93
CA GLU A 59 15.83 0.75 -6.57
C GLU A 59 17.05 1.67 -6.39
N VAL A 60 17.33 2.00 -5.13
CA VAL A 60 18.54 2.67 -4.64
C VAL A 60 19.53 1.70 -3.99
N ASN A 61 19.10 0.49 -3.61
CA ASN A 61 19.92 -0.54 -3.00
C ASN A 61 20.87 -1.19 -4.02
N LYS A 62 22.17 -0.98 -3.82
CA LYS A 62 23.23 -1.46 -4.72
C LYS A 62 23.34 -2.98 -4.83
N LYS A 63 22.77 -3.74 -3.88
CA LYS A 63 22.76 -5.21 -3.92
C LYS A 63 21.65 -5.75 -4.82
N LYS A 64 20.62 -4.94 -5.12
CA LYS A 64 19.50 -5.29 -5.99
C LYS A 64 19.70 -4.81 -7.41
N ILE A 65 20.25 -3.61 -7.57
CA ILE A 65 20.49 -2.98 -8.88
C ILE A 65 21.37 -3.87 -9.75
N GLY A 66 20.97 -4.08 -11.01
CA GLY A 66 21.64 -4.93 -11.98
C GLY A 66 21.26 -6.41 -11.90
N GLY A 67 20.57 -6.84 -10.84
CA GLY A 67 20.05 -8.20 -10.71
C GLY A 67 18.66 -8.38 -11.32
N ASP A 68 18.26 -9.64 -11.52
CA ASP A 68 16.89 -9.98 -11.91
C ASP A 68 15.92 -9.70 -10.75
N LEU A 69 14.73 -9.19 -11.08
CA LEU A 69 13.67 -8.88 -10.13
C LEU A 69 13.27 -10.10 -9.28
N SER A 70 13.31 -11.32 -9.85
CA SER A 70 13.03 -12.58 -9.12
C SER A 70 13.96 -12.80 -7.93
N LYS A 71 15.20 -12.31 -8.01
CA LYS A 71 16.25 -12.44 -6.98
C LYS A 71 16.27 -11.22 -6.07
N ALA A 72 16.07 -10.04 -6.63
CA ALA A 72 16.08 -8.77 -5.89
C ALA A 72 15.02 -8.72 -4.77
N ILE A 73 13.86 -9.34 -4.97
CA ILE A 73 12.80 -9.40 -3.94
C ILE A 73 13.19 -10.18 -2.68
N PHE A 74 14.18 -11.06 -2.75
CA PHE A 74 14.72 -11.83 -1.63
C PHE A 74 16.03 -11.25 -1.09
N THR A 75 16.56 -10.21 -1.74
CA THR A 75 17.81 -9.58 -1.35
C THR A 75 17.60 -8.65 -0.17
N GLU A 76 18.50 -8.71 0.81
CA GLU A 76 18.47 -7.85 2.00
C GLU A 76 18.41 -6.34 1.64
N PRO A 77 17.73 -5.53 2.47
CA PRO A 77 17.18 -5.84 3.78
C PRO A 77 15.76 -6.43 3.75
N ASN A 78 15.29 -6.94 2.60
CA ASN A 78 13.98 -7.58 2.54
C ASN A 78 13.93 -8.80 3.48
N SER A 79 12.82 -8.92 4.18
CA SER A 79 12.53 -9.91 5.20
C SER A 79 11.08 -10.40 5.16
N ALA A 80 10.34 -10.11 4.08
CA ALA A 80 9.01 -10.65 3.86
C ALA A 80 9.06 -12.19 3.91
N PRO A 81 8.02 -12.86 4.47
CA PRO A 81 7.98 -14.31 4.51
C PRO A 81 8.04 -14.89 3.09
N ARG A 82 8.63 -16.08 2.96
CA ARG A 82 8.65 -16.80 1.69
C ARG A 82 7.31 -17.48 1.47
N ILE A 83 6.56 -17.02 0.47
CA ILE A 83 5.22 -17.53 0.11
C ILE A 83 5.31 -18.52 -1.04
N SER A 84 6.13 -18.21 -2.05
CA SER A 84 6.28 -19.04 -3.25
C SER A 84 7.65 -18.83 -3.88
N ASP A 85 8.12 -19.84 -4.62
CA ASP A 85 9.28 -19.71 -5.49
C ASP A 85 8.94 -18.90 -6.74
N VAL A 86 9.81 -17.96 -7.07
CA VAL A 86 9.64 -17.03 -8.18
C VAL A 86 10.66 -17.39 -9.27
N PRO A 87 10.21 -17.80 -10.47
CA PRO A 87 11.13 -18.06 -11.59
C PRO A 87 11.78 -16.75 -12.07
N ASP A 88 12.91 -16.87 -12.77
CA ASP A 88 13.58 -15.73 -13.39
C ASP A 88 12.62 -14.95 -14.30
N MET A 89 12.58 -13.63 -14.11
CA MET A 89 11.60 -12.77 -14.78
C MET A 89 12.14 -12.11 -16.04
N GLY A 90 13.47 -12.06 -16.20
CA GLY A 90 14.12 -11.28 -17.26
C GLY A 90 14.01 -9.77 -17.06
N VAL A 91 13.67 -9.31 -15.84
CA VAL A 91 13.48 -7.90 -15.51
C VAL A 91 14.64 -7.44 -14.67
N THR A 92 15.53 -6.64 -15.26
CA THR A 92 16.68 -6.09 -14.54
C THR A 92 16.25 -4.92 -13.65
N VAL A 93 16.60 -4.96 -12.37
CA VAL A 93 16.36 -3.84 -11.45
C VAL A 93 17.31 -2.68 -11.77
N LYS A 94 16.75 -1.51 -12.09
CA LYS A 94 17.50 -0.32 -12.50
C LYS A 94 17.70 0.65 -11.34
N ALA A 95 18.75 1.46 -11.42
CA ALA A 95 19.03 2.48 -10.43
C ALA A 95 17.99 3.61 -10.53
N GLY A 96 17.18 3.80 -9.50
CA GLY A 96 16.25 4.91 -9.36
C GLY A 96 16.88 6.14 -8.69
N PRO A 97 16.29 7.33 -8.80
CA PRO A 97 16.75 8.52 -8.08
C PRO A 97 16.63 8.33 -6.55
N ILE A 98 17.68 8.68 -5.79
CA ILE A 98 17.68 8.57 -4.32
C ILE A 98 16.73 9.58 -3.66
N LEU A 99 16.87 10.87 -4.02
CA LEU A 99 16.12 12.00 -3.47
C LEU A 99 15.96 11.95 -1.93
N ASP A 100 14.76 12.21 -1.42
CA ASP A 100 14.36 12.12 -0.02
C ASP A 100 13.81 10.74 0.36
N GLY A 101 13.85 9.79 -0.59
CA GLY A 101 13.48 8.40 -0.39
C GLY A 101 14.33 7.66 0.63
N VAL A 102 15.54 8.17 0.90
CA VAL A 102 16.47 7.61 1.88
C VAL A 102 16.77 8.66 2.94
N ALA A 103 16.27 8.43 4.16
CA ALA A 103 16.66 9.22 5.32
C ALA A 103 18.18 9.07 5.60
N PRO A 104 18.84 10.06 6.22
CA PRO A 104 20.26 9.96 6.58
C PRO A 104 20.61 8.68 7.35
N HIS A 105 19.79 8.29 8.34
CA HIS A 105 19.98 7.09 9.15
C HIS A 105 19.68 5.77 8.40
N MET A 106 18.98 5.83 7.26
CA MET A 106 18.62 4.65 6.47
C MET A 106 19.62 4.29 5.39
N LYS A 107 20.62 5.15 5.11
CA LYS A 107 21.60 4.94 4.02
C LYS A 107 22.30 3.58 4.09
N GLU A 108 22.70 3.18 5.30
CA GLU A 108 23.38 1.90 5.53
C GLU A 108 22.41 0.72 5.41
N ALA A 109 21.27 0.79 6.11
CA ALA A 109 20.24 -0.24 6.11
C ALA A 109 19.68 -0.52 4.71
N PHE A 110 19.53 0.51 3.87
CA PHE A 110 19.09 0.38 2.48
C PHE A 110 20.22 0.06 1.49
N HIS A 111 21.47 -0.04 1.95
CA HIS A 111 22.64 -0.31 1.10
C HIS A 111 22.70 0.62 -0.13
N VAL A 112 22.49 1.91 0.09
CA VAL A 112 22.32 2.89 -0.98
C VAL A 112 23.56 2.95 -1.88
N TYR A 113 23.34 3.03 -3.20
CA TYR A 113 24.42 3.18 -4.16
C TYR A 113 25.17 4.52 -4.00
N SER A 114 26.43 4.55 -4.42
CA SER A 114 27.18 5.80 -4.47
C SER A 114 26.86 6.58 -5.74
N LYS A 115 26.45 7.84 -5.62
CA LYS A 115 26.21 8.74 -6.76
C LYS A 115 27.43 8.93 -7.66
N SER A 116 28.64 8.71 -7.14
CA SER A 116 29.87 8.76 -7.94
C SER A 116 30.10 7.53 -8.82
N ARG A 117 29.44 6.41 -8.52
CA ARG A 117 29.62 5.12 -9.23
C ARG A 117 28.40 4.72 -10.06
N THR A 118 27.22 5.15 -9.67
CA THR A 118 25.96 4.77 -10.31
C THR A 118 25.11 6.00 -10.53
N LYS A 119 24.68 6.22 -11.77
CA LYS A 119 23.71 7.25 -12.13
C LYS A 119 22.32 6.63 -12.21
N PRO A 120 21.28 7.31 -11.67
CA PRO A 120 19.91 6.83 -11.87
C PRO A 120 19.53 6.91 -13.35
N VAL A 121 18.66 6.01 -13.78
CA VAL A 121 18.06 6.04 -15.11
C VAL A 121 17.03 7.17 -15.22
N ASP A 122 16.70 7.56 -16.46
CA ASP A 122 15.49 8.33 -16.72
C ASP A 122 14.29 7.40 -16.55
N VAL A 123 13.50 7.65 -15.50
CA VAL A 123 12.36 6.82 -15.13
C VAL A 123 11.29 6.85 -16.22
N ALA A 124 11.00 8.02 -16.81
CA ALA A 124 9.94 8.14 -17.82
C ALA A 124 10.34 7.43 -19.12
N ALA A 125 11.60 7.56 -19.54
CA ALA A 125 12.12 6.83 -20.69
C ALA A 125 12.06 5.31 -20.46
N GLU A 126 12.45 4.84 -19.28
CA GLU A 126 12.42 3.42 -18.94
C GLU A 126 10.99 2.84 -18.94
N LEU A 127 10.02 3.59 -18.41
CA LEU A 127 8.61 3.17 -18.43
C LEU A 127 8.09 3.02 -19.86
N LYS A 128 8.47 3.94 -20.76
CA LYS A 128 8.13 3.85 -22.19
C LYS A 128 8.79 2.64 -22.85
N ASP A 129 10.09 2.47 -22.65
CA ASP A 129 10.88 1.40 -23.28
C ASP A 129 10.42 0.00 -22.85
N SER A 130 10.07 -0.17 -21.57
CA SER A 130 9.52 -1.41 -21.04
C SER A 130 8.06 -1.66 -21.44
N GLY A 131 7.37 -0.64 -21.95
CA GLY A 131 5.94 -0.67 -22.27
C GLY A 131 5.07 -0.85 -21.03
N ALA A 132 5.49 -0.28 -19.89
CA ALA A 132 4.72 -0.33 -18.65
C ALA A 132 3.39 0.42 -18.82
N GLU A 133 2.30 -0.16 -18.32
CA GLU A 133 0.98 0.46 -18.31
C GLU A 133 0.69 1.11 -16.96
N ILE A 134 1.23 0.55 -15.89
CA ILE A 134 0.95 0.98 -14.50
C ILE A 134 2.26 1.05 -13.72
N LEU A 135 2.49 2.15 -13.01
CA LEU A 135 3.58 2.27 -12.04
C LEU A 135 3.03 2.20 -10.61
N VAL A 136 3.56 1.26 -9.82
CA VAL A 136 3.26 1.13 -8.38
C VAL A 136 4.39 1.74 -7.56
N ASN A 137 4.03 2.69 -6.69
CA ASN A 137 4.94 3.37 -5.79
C ASN A 137 4.98 2.71 -4.41
N TYR A 138 6.11 2.07 -4.09
CA TYR A 138 6.45 1.48 -2.79
C TYR A 138 7.67 2.16 -2.15
N LEU A 139 7.89 3.44 -2.41
CA LEU A 139 8.95 4.17 -1.74
C LEU A 139 8.75 4.22 -0.20
N PRO A 140 9.80 4.48 0.58
CA PRO A 140 9.67 4.62 2.03
C PRO A 140 8.75 5.79 2.45
N VAL A 141 8.21 5.75 3.66
CA VAL A 141 7.49 6.90 4.24
C VAL A 141 8.41 8.12 4.31
N GLY A 142 7.89 9.30 3.95
CA GLY A 142 8.64 10.57 3.92
C GLY A 142 9.34 10.86 2.60
N SER A 143 9.03 10.11 1.54
CA SER A 143 9.59 10.28 0.19
C SER A 143 8.77 11.25 -0.67
N GLU A 144 8.58 12.49 -0.23
CA GLU A 144 7.73 13.48 -0.91
C GLU A 144 8.20 13.76 -2.34
N LYS A 145 9.46 14.19 -2.51
CA LYS A 145 10.06 14.50 -3.80
C LYS A 145 10.18 13.25 -4.66
N GLY A 146 10.50 12.11 -4.04
CA GLY A 146 10.52 10.80 -4.70
C GLY A 146 9.16 10.46 -5.32
N ALA A 147 8.09 10.45 -4.53
CA ALA A 147 6.76 10.10 -5.00
C ALA A 147 6.27 11.04 -6.10
N ARG A 148 6.52 12.35 -5.97
CA ARG A 148 6.21 13.34 -7.01
C ARG A 148 7.00 13.13 -8.29
N LEU A 149 8.28 12.78 -8.21
CA LEU A 149 9.08 12.46 -9.39
C LEU A 149 8.52 11.22 -10.11
N TYR A 150 8.21 10.15 -9.38
CA TYR A 150 7.66 8.93 -9.99
C TYR A 150 6.24 9.15 -10.53
N ALA A 151 5.40 9.94 -9.85
CA ALA A 151 4.09 10.33 -10.36
C ALA A 151 4.22 11.15 -11.65
N GLN A 152 5.19 12.08 -11.70
CA GLN A 152 5.49 12.83 -12.92
C GLN A 152 5.94 11.91 -14.05
N ALA A 153 6.88 11.01 -13.78
CA ALA A 153 7.39 10.06 -14.76
C ALA A 153 6.29 9.14 -15.31
N ALA A 154 5.32 8.74 -14.47
CA ALA A 154 4.16 7.98 -14.91
C ALA A 154 3.30 8.80 -15.90
N VAL A 155 3.02 10.07 -15.59
CA VAL A 155 2.29 10.97 -16.51
C VAL A 155 3.05 11.12 -17.84
N ASP A 156 4.36 11.41 -17.77
CA ASP A 156 5.20 11.62 -18.95
C ASP A 156 5.33 10.37 -19.82
N ALA A 157 5.18 9.18 -19.22
CA ALA A 157 5.21 7.87 -19.88
C ALA A 157 3.84 7.36 -20.34
N GLY A 158 2.73 7.99 -19.94
CA GLY A 158 1.38 7.51 -20.25
C GLY A 158 0.95 6.31 -19.39
N CYS A 159 1.47 6.18 -18.17
CA CYS A 159 1.14 5.11 -17.24
C CYS A 159 0.09 5.53 -16.21
N GLY A 160 -0.80 4.61 -15.84
CA GLY A 160 -1.57 4.73 -14.60
C GLY A 160 -0.66 4.69 -13.36
N PHE A 161 -1.11 5.24 -12.24
CA PHE A 161 -0.27 5.35 -11.03
C PHE A 161 -0.98 4.80 -9.78
N VAL A 162 -0.27 3.98 -9.01
CA VAL A 162 -0.74 3.43 -7.73
C VAL A 162 0.17 3.92 -6.62
N ASN A 163 -0.36 4.76 -5.72
CA ASN A 163 0.41 5.37 -4.65
C ASN A 163 0.21 4.65 -3.30
N CYS A 164 1.07 3.70 -2.97
CA CYS A 164 0.92 2.90 -1.74
C CYS A 164 1.42 3.60 -0.48
N ILE A 165 2.05 4.78 -0.58
CA ILE A 165 2.73 5.46 0.53
C ILE A 165 1.89 6.65 1.04
N PRO A 166 2.12 7.15 2.26
CA PRO A 166 1.37 8.28 2.83
C PRO A 166 1.90 9.66 2.37
N GLU A 167 2.23 9.78 1.09
CA GLU A 167 2.44 11.08 0.42
C GLU A 167 1.17 11.40 -0.36
N PHE A 168 0.71 12.65 -0.29
CA PHE A 168 -0.55 13.04 -0.94
C PHE A 168 -0.32 13.31 -2.43
N ILE A 169 -0.83 12.41 -3.27
CA ILE A 169 -0.81 12.52 -4.73
C ILE A 169 -2.25 12.41 -5.23
N ALA A 170 -2.86 11.23 -5.16
CA ALA A 170 -4.22 11.00 -5.66
C ALA A 170 -5.26 11.87 -4.94
N SER A 171 -5.01 12.18 -3.67
CA SER A 171 -5.88 12.99 -2.81
C SER A 171 -5.68 14.51 -2.94
N THR A 172 -4.85 14.97 -3.88
CA THR A 172 -4.61 16.41 -4.10
C THR A 172 -5.14 16.87 -5.46
N ASP A 173 -5.81 18.02 -5.49
CA ASP A 173 -6.44 18.56 -6.69
C ASP A 173 -5.46 18.77 -7.85
N SER A 174 -4.22 19.21 -7.55
CA SER A 174 -3.21 19.47 -8.58
C SER A 174 -2.80 18.21 -9.33
N TRP A 175 -2.60 17.10 -8.61
CA TRP A 175 -2.24 15.83 -9.23
C TRP A 175 -3.47 15.14 -9.83
N ALA A 176 -4.62 15.20 -9.16
CA ALA A 176 -5.88 14.66 -9.68
C ALA A 176 -6.21 15.24 -11.07
N LYS A 177 -6.16 16.57 -11.22
CA LYS A 177 -6.37 17.26 -12.50
C LYS A 177 -5.33 16.86 -13.55
N LYS A 178 -4.06 16.77 -13.15
CA LYS A 178 -2.99 16.39 -14.08
C LYS A 178 -3.20 15.00 -14.70
N PHE A 179 -3.57 14.02 -13.88
CA PHE A 179 -3.90 12.67 -14.34
C PHE A 179 -5.18 12.65 -15.19
N GLU A 180 -6.17 13.49 -14.85
CA GLU A 180 -7.41 13.64 -15.62
C GLU A 180 -7.17 14.23 -17.02
N GLU A 181 -6.38 15.30 -17.13
CA GLU A 181 -6.00 15.95 -18.39
C GLU A 181 -5.28 14.99 -19.35
N HIS A 182 -4.49 14.06 -18.81
CA HIS A 182 -3.76 13.06 -19.60
C HIS A 182 -4.56 11.76 -19.83
N LYS A 183 -5.81 11.67 -19.32
CA LYS A 183 -6.66 10.47 -19.36
C LYS A 183 -5.99 9.24 -18.74
N LEU A 184 -5.24 9.45 -17.66
CA LEU A 184 -4.54 8.39 -16.92
C LEU A 184 -5.20 8.18 -15.56
N PRO A 185 -5.54 6.94 -15.18
CA PRO A 185 -6.10 6.66 -13.87
C PRO A 185 -5.02 6.71 -12.78
N ILE A 186 -5.41 7.21 -11.60
CA ILE A 186 -4.60 7.19 -10.38
C ILE A 186 -5.39 6.62 -9.20
N ALA A 187 -4.75 5.83 -8.35
CA ALA A 187 -5.31 5.31 -7.11
C ALA A 187 -4.36 5.55 -5.92
N GLY A 188 -4.90 6.05 -4.81
CA GLY A 188 -4.11 6.48 -3.64
C GLY A 188 -4.97 7.16 -2.57
N ASP A 189 -4.44 7.53 -1.40
CA ASP A 189 -3.04 7.42 -0.95
C ASP A 189 -2.93 6.63 0.38
N ASP A 190 -1.76 6.04 0.65
CA ASP A 190 -1.47 5.14 1.79
C ASP A 190 -2.31 3.85 1.81
N VAL A 191 -1.78 2.76 1.24
CA VAL A 191 -2.55 1.52 1.07
C VAL A 191 -3.01 0.92 2.41
N LYS A 192 -4.23 0.36 2.44
CA LYS A 192 -4.74 -0.43 3.55
C LYS A 192 -4.17 -1.85 3.51
N SER A 193 -4.12 -2.48 4.67
CA SER A 193 -3.95 -3.93 4.76
C SER A 193 -5.33 -4.61 4.72
N GLN A 194 -5.40 -5.89 4.36
CA GLN A 194 -6.64 -6.69 4.41
C GLN A 194 -7.22 -6.66 5.83
N VAL A 195 -6.40 -7.02 6.82
CA VAL A 195 -6.76 -6.91 8.24
C VAL A 195 -5.62 -6.25 9.00
N GLY A 196 -5.61 -4.92 9.00
CA GLY A 196 -4.66 -4.10 9.75
C GLY A 196 -5.18 -3.66 11.11
N ALA A 197 -4.27 -3.17 11.95
CA ALA A 197 -4.63 -2.61 13.25
C ALA A 197 -5.68 -1.49 13.18
N THR A 198 -5.53 -0.57 12.21
CA THR A 198 -6.45 0.57 12.06
C THR A 198 -7.87 0.13 11.72
N ILE A 199 -8.07 -0.86 10.84
CA ILE A 199 -9.43 -1.32 10.50
C ILE A 199 -10.06 -2.07 11.66
N VAL A 200 -9.31 -2.91 12.37
CA VAL A 200 -9.80 -3.60 13.58
C VAL A 200 -10.23 -2.58 14.64
N HIS A 201 -9.40 -1.58 14.90
CA HIS A 201 -9.70 -0.54 15.89
C HIS A 201 -10.94 0.28 15.49
N ARG A 202 -11.02 0.72 14.22
CA ARG A 202 -12.20 1.42 13.70
C ARG A 202 -13.47 0.59 13.84
N SER A 203 -13.41 -0.70 13.52
CA SER A 203 -14.55 -1.62 13.66
C SER A 203 -15.00 -1.79 15.11
N LEU A 204 -14.06 -1.86 16.07
CA LEU A 204 -14.41 -1.92 17.50
C LEU A 204 -15.09 -0.65 17.99
N VAL A 205 -14.58 0.52 17.57
CA VAL A 205 -15.19 1.83 17.89
C VAL A 205 -16.58 1.95 17.26
N ASP A 206 -16.72 1.65 15.98
CA ASP A 206 -17.99 1.68 15.26
C ASP A 206 -19.03 0.73 15.88
N LEU A 207 -18.61 -0.49 16.25
CA LEU A 207 -19.45 -1.45 16.98
C LEU A 207 -19.93 -0.86 18.30
N CYS A 208 -19.04 -0.27 19.10
CA CYS A 208 -19.40 0.36 20.37
C CYS A 208 -20.47 1.44 20.16
N LEU A 209 -20.23 2.38 19.24
CA LEU A 209 -21.13 3.49 18.97
C LEU A 209 -22.51 3.00 18.49
N LYS A 210 -22.56 2.02 17.56
CA LYS A 210 -23.80 1.43 17.06
C LYS A 210 -24.60 0.66 18.11
N ARG A 211 -23.95 0.19 19.17
CA ARG A 211 -24.58 -0.54 20.28
C ARG A 211 -24.88 0.35 21.50
N GLY A 212 -24.74 1.67 21.37
CA GLY A 212 -24.99 2.62 22.44
C GLY A 212 -23.92 2.63 23.53
N VAL A 213 -22.74 2.08 23.26
CA VAL A 213 -21.60 2.14 24.16
C VAL A 213 -20.84 3.44 23.93
N ARG A 214 -20.63 4.20 25.00
CA ARG A 214 -19.76 5.38 24.99
C ARG A 214 -18.31 4.94 25.13
N VAL A 215 -17.42 5.42 24.25
CA VAL A 215 -15.97 5.23 24.37
C VAL A 215 -15.40 6.35 25.23
N ASP A 216 -14.64 6.02 26.27
CA ASP A 216 -14.07 7.02 27.19
C ASP A 216 -12.58 7.25 26.94
N GLU A 217 -11.81 6.21 26.60
CA GLU A 217 -10.39 6.30 26.27
C GLU A 217 -9.95 5.12 25.40
N SER A 218 -8.90 5.32 24.59
CA SER A 218 -8.37 4.26 23.74
C SER A 218 -6.90 4.51 23.35
N TYR A 219 -6.13 3.46 23.12
CA TYR A 219 -4.83 3.56 22.48
C TYR A 219 -4.53 2.39 21.56
N GLN A 220 -3.59 2.61 20.64
CA GLN A 220 -3.09 1.60 19.71
C GLN A 220 -1.57 1.70 19.62
N LEU A 221 -0.89 0.63 20.02
CA LEU A 221 0.56 0.51 20.01
C LEU A 221 0.98 -0.49 18.93
N ASN A 222 1.88 -0.09 18.02
CA ASN A 222 2.34 -0.95 16.92
C ASN A 222 3.84 -1.19 17.02
N LEU A 223 4.25 -2.46 16.97
CA LEU A 223 5.64 -2.92 16.96
C LEU A 223 5.93 -3.60 15.62
N GLY A 224 7.13 -3.45 15.10
CA GLY A 224 7.60 -4.14 13.89
C GLY A 224 9.12 -4.17 13.79
N GLY A 225 9.65 -5.04 12.92
CA GLY A 225 11.09 -5.30 12.84
C GLY A 225 11.70 -5.08 11.46
N ASP A 226 10.93 -4.55 10.51
CA ASP A 226 11.41 -4.33 9.15
C ASP A 226 11.89 -2.90 8.93
N THR A 227 12.32 -2.62 7.70
CA THR A 227 12.90 -1.32 7.36
C THR A 227 11.87 -0.20 7.23
N ASP A 228 10.56 -0.49 7.10
CA ASP A 228 9.53 0.55 7.20
C ASP A 228 9.46 1.04 8.65
N PHE A 229 9.44 0.12 9.62
CA PHE A 229 9.49 0.49 11.04
C PHE A 229 10.80 1.17 11.43
N LEU A 230 11.95 0.71 10.93
CA LEU A 230 13.24 1.37 11.18
C LEU A 230 13.26 2.80 10.63
N ASN A 231 12.77 3.02 9.41
CA ASN A 231 12.66 4.35 8.79
C ASN A 231 11.75 5.30 9.59
N MET A 232 10.86 4.73 10.42
CA MET A 232 9.90 5.44 11.24
C MET A 232 10.35 5.63 12.69
N THR A 233 11.59 5.29 13.04
CA THR A 233 12.15 5.56 14.38
C THR A 233 12.43 7.04 14.64
N VAL A 234 12.53 7.86 13.60
CA VAL A 234 12.74 9.31 13.70
C VAL A 234 11.40 10.04 13.70
N GLU A 235 11.14 10.79 14.78
CA GLU A 235 9.86 11.46 15.06
C GLU A 235 9.38 12.39 13.93
N GLU A 236 10.30 13.08 13.24
CA GLU A 236 9.97 13.96 12.11
C GLU A 236 9.26 13.22 10.96
N ARG A 237 9.60 11.94 10.73
CA ARG A 237 8.93 11.11 9.71
C ARG A 237 7.60 10.52 10.19
N LEU A 238 7.32 10.57 11.49
CA LEU A 238 6.11 10.01 12.10
C LEU A 238 4.93 10.97 12.10
N HIS A 239 5.17 12.27 12.05
CA HIS A 239 4.15 13.30 12.29
C HIS A 239 2.89 13.10 11.43
N SER A 240 3.05 13.06 10.09
CA SER A 240 1.92 12.88 9.16
C SER A 240 1.19 11.54 9.35
N LYS A 241 1.93 10.45 9.61
CA LYS A 241 1.37 9.10 9.78
C LYS A 241 0.67 8.94 11.14
N ARG A 242 1.11 9.67 12.17
CA ARG A 242 0.43 9.73 13.48
C ARG A 242 -0.86 10.50 13.38
N ILE A 243 -0.87 11.64 12.68
CA ILE A 243 -2.09 12.40 12.39
C ILE A 243 -3.08 11.54 11.61
N SER A 244 -2.66 10.95 10.49
CA SER A 244 -3.58 10.17 9.63
C SER A 244 -4.24 9.01 10.38
N LYS A 245 -3.47 8.24 11.18
CA LYS A 245 -4.00 7.11 11.94
C LYS A 245 -4.89 7.54 13.10
N THR A 246 -4.52 8.60 13.82
CA THR A 246 -5.32 9.11 14.93
C THR A 246 -6.65 9.64 14.41
N THR A 247 -6.62 10.46 13.35
CA THR A 247 -7.81 11.00 12.70
C THR A 247 -8.72 9.89 12.17
N ALA A 248 -8.17 8.82 11.58
CA ALA A 248 -8.97 7.72 11.04
C ALA A 248 -9.85 7.00 12.09
N VAL A 249 -9.44 6.97 13.36
CA VAL A 249 -10.24 6.41 14.47
C VAL A 249 -11.07 7.49 15.15
N ALA A 250 -10.44 8.62 15.49
CA ALA A 250 -11.09 9.70 16.20
C ALA A 250 -12.26 10.32 15.41
N SER A 251 -12.20 10.36 14.08
CA SER A 251 -13.27 10.92 13.24
C SER A 251 -14.58 10.14 13.29
N LEU A 252 -14.56 8.89 13.76
CA LEU A 252 -15.77 8.08 13.96
C LEU A 252 -16.53 8.47 15.23
N ILE A 253 -15.83 9.07 16.21
CA ILE A 253 -16.39 9.38 17.52
C ILE A 253 -16.93 10.81 17.49
N PRO A 254 -18.24 11.05 17.74
CA PRO A 254 -18.84 12.38 17.66
C PRO A 254 -18.46 13.32 18.81
N TYR A 255 -17.50 12.93 19.65
CA TYR A 255 -17.03 13.67 20.82
C TYR A 255 -15.53 13.41 21.03
N SER A 256 -14.88 14.28 21.81
CA SER A 256 -13.45 14.13 22.12
C SER A 256 -13.20 12.91 23.01
N VAL A 257 -12.21 12.11 22.63
CA VAL A 257 -11.73 10.94 23.37
C VAL A 257 -10.21 10.99 23.42
N PRO A 258 -9.58 10.86 24.62
CA PRO A 258 -8.15 10.66 24.75
C PRO A 258 -7.72 9.45 23.91
N THR A 259 -6.94 9.71 22.86
CA THR A 259 -6.47 8.68 21.93
C THR A 259 -4.97 8.80 21.66
N ARG A 260 -4.28 7.66 21.63
CA ARG A 260 -2.86 7.60 21.21
C ARG A 260 -2.68 6.47 20.22
N ILE A 261 -2.43 6.80 18.95
CA ILE A 261 -2.34 5.82 17.86
C ILE A 261 -1.08 6.07 17.05
N GLY A 262 -0.20 5.08 16.98
CA GLY A 262 0.99 5.20 16.15
C GLY A 262 1.95 4.02 16.26
N PRO A 263 3.04 4.05 15.47
CA PRO A 263 4.21 3.22 15.70
C PRO A 263 4.74 3.48 17.10
N SER A 264 5.11 2.40 17.78
CA SER A 264 5.53 2.44 19.18
C SER A 264 7.01 2.13 19.32
N ASP A 265 7.50 1.11 18.62
CA ASP A 265 8.90 0.72 18.70
C ASP A 265 9.36 -0.11 17.50
N TYR A 266 10.68 -0.19 17.33
CA TYR A 266 11.36 -1.04 16.37
C TYR A 266 12.03 -2.23 17.08
N VAL A 267 11.61 -3.44 16.72
CA VAL A 267 12.08 -4.68 17.34
C VAL A 267 12.66 -5.59 16.23
N PRO A 268 13.99 -5.56 15.98
CA PRO A 268 14.60 -6.15 14.78
C PRO A 268 14.26 -7.63 14.54
N HIS A 269 14.16 -8.43 15.61
CA HIS A 269 13.91 -9.87 15.48
C HIS A 269 12.48 -10.20 15.03
N LEU A 270 11.54 -9.24 15.05
CA LEU A 270 10.21 -9.42 14.46
C LEU A 270 10.27 -9.52 12.93
N LYS A 271 11.32 -8.99 12.28
CA LYS A 271 11.40 -8.93 10.80
C LYS A 271 10.11 -8.31 10.24
N ASN A 272 9.42 -8.96 9.31
CA ASN A 272 8.17 -8.45 8.72
C ASN A 272 6.93 -8.66 9.59
N LYS A 273 7.05 -9.33 10.75
CA LYS A 273 5.94 -9.44 11.71
C LYS A 273 5.64 -8.09 12.32
N LYS A 274 4.36 -7.81 12.42
CA LYS A 274 3.81 -6.64 13.10
C LYS A 274 2.88 -7.09 14.20
N ILE A 275 3.12 -6.54 15.38
CA ILE A 275 2.29 -6.77 16.56
C ILE A 275 1.60 -5.47 16.89
N CYS A 276 0.29 -5.52 17.09
CA CYS A 276 -0.48 -4.39 17.55
C CYS A 276 -1.21 -4.74 18.84
N TYR A 277 -1.16 -3.82 19.80
CA TYR A 277 -1.99 -3.84 21.00
C TYR A 277 -3.02 -2.72 20.88
N ILE A 278 -4.29 -3.05 21.02
CA ILE A 278 -5.41 -2.11 21.05
C ILE A 278 -6.04 -2.20 22.43
N TYR A 279 -6.23 -1.05 23.03
CA TYR A 279 -6.97 -0.85 24.26
C TYR A 279 -8.15 0.05 23.99
N LEU A 280 -9.33 -0.36 24.43
CA LEU A 280 -10.53 0.47 24.39
C LEU A 280 -11.28 0.32 25.71
N LYS A 281 -11.60 1.45 26.33
CA LYS A 281 -12.46 1.50 27.51
C LYS A 281 -13.68 2.33 27.22
N GLY A 282 -14.82 1.89 27.74
CA GLY A 282 -16.08 2.59 27.58
C GLY A 282 -17.07 2.25 28.67
N ARG A 283 -18.31 2.73 28.51
CA ARG A 283 -19.44 2.48 29.40
C ARG A 283 -20.68 2.08 28.60
N GLY A 284 -21.35 1.04 29.07
CA GLY A 284 -22.58 0.52 28.49
C GLY A 284 -23.81 0.87 29.33
N TRP A 285 -24.78 -0.04 29.34
CA TRP A 285 -26.01 0.10 30.11
C TRP A 285 -25.72 0.39 31.59
N GLY A 286 -26.44 1.35 32.19
CA GLY A 286 -26.26 1.75 33.59
C GLY A 286 -24.90 2.40 33.91
N ASN A 287 -24.17 2.91 32.90
CA ASN A 287 -22.80 3.40 33.04
C ASN A 287 -21.79 2.36 33.53
N ILE A 288 -22.12 1.06 33.42
CA ILE A 288 -21.20 0.00 33.81
C ILE A 288 -20.01 -0.02 32.84
N PRO A 289 -18.77 -0.04 33.37
CA PRO A 289 -17.58 -0.01 32.54
C PRO A 289 -17.45 -1.30 31.72
N LEU A 290 -16.92 -1.14 30.50
CA LEU A 290 -16.41 -2.22 29.68
C LEU A 290 -14.98 -1.90 29.25
N GLN A 291 -14.22 -2.96 29.00
CA GLN A 291 -12.85 -2.87 28.55
C GLN A 291 -12.59 -3.93 27.47
N ILE A 292 -11.81 -3.56 26.46
CA ILE A 292 -11.33 -4.44 25.42
C ILE A 292 -9.81 -4.31 25.35
N ASP A 293 -9.13 -5.42 25.62
CA ASP A 293 -7.71 -5.60 25.37
C ASP A 293 -7.55 -6.58 24.20
N LEU A 294 -7.00 -6.10 23.09
CA LEU A 294 -6.80 -6.90 21.88
C LEU A 294 -5.35 -6.89 21.45
N LYS A 295 -4.83 -8.08 21.15
CA LYS A 295 -3.54 -8.26 20.46
C LYS A 295 -3.77 -8.80 19.06
N LEU A 296 -3.26 -8.10 18.05
CA LEU A 296 -3.23 -8.53 16.66
C LEU A 296 -1.78 -8.82 16.25
N ALA A 297 -1.55 -9.96 15.62
CA ALA A 297 -0.26 -10.31 15.02
C ALA A 297 -0.45 -10.67 13.55
N VAL A 298 0.30 -10.03 12.66
CA VAL A 298 0.23 -10.23 11.21
C VAL A 298 1.62 -10.17 10.59
N GLU A 299 1.76 -10.71 9.38
CA GLU A 299 2.89 -10.38 8.49
C GLU A 299 2.52 -9.10 7.72
N ASP A 300 3.27 -8.00 7.89
CA ASP A 300 2.79 -6.66 7.45
C ASP A 300 2.68 -6.56 5.93
N SER A 301 3.70 -7.03 5.19
CA SER A 301 3.75 -6.84 3.73
C SER A 301 2.78 -7.74 2.95
N PRO A 302 2.66 -9.05 3.24
CA PRO A 302 1.62 -9.88 2.64
C PRO A 302 0.20 -9.36 2.88
N ASN A 303 -0.03 -8.73 4.03
CA ASN A 303 -1.34 -8.19 4.39
C ASN A 303 -1.77 -7.02 3.47
N SER A 304 -0.88 -6.40 2.69
CA SER A 304 -1.27 -5.45 1.63
C SER A 304 -1.20 -6.02 0.20
N GLY A 305 -0.59 -7.19 0.01
CA GLY A 305 -0.31 -7.75 -1.32
C GLY A 305 -1.59 -7.98 -2.15
N GLY A 306 -2.60 -8.62 -1.55
CA GLY A 306 -3.90 -8.84 -2.21
C GLY A 306 -4.64 -7.54 -2.53
N VAL A 307 -4.56 -6.55 -1.64
CA VAL A 307 -5.18 -5.23 -1.84
C VAL A 307 -4.54 -4.52 -3.04
N VAL A 308 -3.21 -4.49 -3.13
CA VAL A 308 -2.54 -3.83 -4.26
C VAL A 308 -2.78 -4.59 -5.56
N ALA A 309 -2.88 -5.92 -5.54
CA ALA A 309 -3.26 -6.68 -6.72
C ALA A 309 -4.65 -6.26 -7.25
N ASP A 310 -5.65 -6.06 -6.39
CA ASP A 310 -6.97 -5.51 -6.79
C ASP A 310 -6.83 -4.11 -7.39
N VAL A 311 -6.04 -3.24 -6.74
CA VAL A 311 -5.85 -1.86 -7.22
C VAL A 311 -5.21 -1.82 -8.61
N ILE A 312 -4.18 -2.64 -8.85
CA ILE A 312 -3.54 -2.75 -10.18
C ILE A 312 -4.58 -3.12 -11.25
N ARG A 313 -5.45 -4.09 -10.96
CA ARG A 313 -6.51 -4.51 -11.89
C ARG A 313 -7.58 -3.43 -12.06
N ALA A 314 -7.93 -2.70 -11.01
CA ALA A 314 -8.84 -1.57 -11.09
C ALA A 314 -8.29 -0.43 -11.97
N VAL A 315 -6.99 -0.11 -11.82
CA VAL A 315 -6.29 0.88 -12.65
C VAL A 315 -6.24 0.43 -14.11
N LYS A 316 -6.01 -0.88 -14.37
CA LYS A 316 -6.06 -1.41 -15.73
C LYS A 316 -7.44 -1.26 -16.37
N ILE A 317 -8.52 -1.56 -15.64
CA ILE A 317 -9.89 -1.29 -16.12
C ILE A 317 -10.07 0.20 -16.45
N GLY A 318 -9.53 1.09 -15.62
CA GLY A 318 -9.57 2.54 -15.86
C GLY A 318 -8.87 2.92 -17.17
N LEU A 319 -7.69 2.36 -17.43
CA LEU A 319 -6.95 2.55 -18.68
C LEU A 319 -7.76 2.07 -19.89
N ASP A 320 -8.35 0.88 -19.82
CA ASP A 320 -9.13 0.31 -20.94
C ASP A 320 -10.40 1.13 -21.24
N ARG A 321 -10.99 1.73 -20.22
CA ARG A 321 -12.17 2.60 -20.33
C ARG A 321 -11.81 4.05 -20.67
N GLY A 322 -10.53 4.40 -20.76
CA GLY A 322 -10.06 5.77 -21.02
C GLY A 322 -10.37 6.76 -19.90
N ILE A 323 -10.44 6.27 -18.65
CA ILE A 323 -10.80 7.03 -17.46
C ILE A 323 -9.55 7.68 -16.88
N GLY A 324 -9.53 9.01 -16.87
CA GLY A 324 -8.48 9.81 -16.23
C GLY A 324 -8.80 10.20 -14.79
N GLY A 325 -7.77 10.56 -14.04
CA GLY A 325 -7.90 11.09 -12.68
C GLY A 325 -8.14 10.02 -11.61
N PRO A 326 -8.50 10.43 -10.40
CA PRO A 326 -8.60 9.51 -9.27
C PRO A 326 -9.75 8.50 -9.40
N LEU A 327 -9.43 7.21 -9.26
CA LEU A 327 -10.43 6.14 -9.18
C LEU A 327 -11.05 6.10 -7.78
N THR A 328 -12.12 6.87 -7.58
CA THR A 328 -12.74 7.09 -6.26
C THR A 328 -13.25 5.82 -5.59
N SER A 329 -13.75 4.84 -6.33
CA SER A 329 -14.27 3.58 -5.81
C SER A 329 -13.18 2.77 -5.12
N ILE A 330 -12.15 2.38 -5.88
CA ILE A 330 -11.06 1.57 -5.35
C ILE A 330 -10.19 2.36 -4.38
N SER A 331 -10.05 3.68 -4.58
CA SER A 331 -9.30 4.52 -3.64
C SER A 331 -9.96 4.51 -2.26
N SER A 332 -11.28 4.76 -2.18
CA SER A 332 -12.03 4.77 -0.92
C SER A 332 -11.95 3.44 -0.17
N TYR A 333 -11.97 2.34 -0.92
CA TYR A 333 -11.95 1.00 -0.35
C TYR A 333 -10.56 0.57 0.12
N SER A 334 -9.53 0.82 -0.69
CA SER A 334 -8.20 0.23 -0.54
C SER A 334 -7.15 1.15 0.10
N PHE A 335 -7.46 2.43 0.37
CA PHE A 335 -6.48 3.41 0.86
C PHE A 335 -6.95 4.14 2.12
N LYS A 336 -6.01 4.50 3.00
CA LYS A 336 -6.29 5.16 4.29
C LYS A 336 -6.61 6.64 4.10
N TYR A 337 -6.07 7.26 3.05
CA TYR A 337 -6.32 8.66 2.72
C TYR A 337 -6.81 8.80 1.26
N PRO A 338 -8.04 8.37 0.97
CA PRO A 338 -8.62 8.46 -0.36
C PRO A 338 -9.07 9.90 -0.68
N PRO A 339 -9.28 10.25 -1.96
CA PRO A 339 -9.88 11.53 -2.36
C PRO A 339 -11.30 11.73 -1.79
N VAL A 340 -12.07 10.64 -1.69
CA VAL A 340 -13.42 10.62 -1.13
C VAL A 340 -13.45 9.67 0.07
N LYS A 341 -13.87 10.15 1.24
CA LYS A 341 -13.96 9.34 2.46
C LYS A 341 -15.40 8.90 2.68
N ILE A 342 -15.63 7.59 2.61
CA ILE A 342 -16.92 6.95 2.86
C ILE A 342 -16.76 5.72 3.76
N PRO A 343 -17.82 5.24 4.42
CA PRO A 343 -17.78 4.01 5.20
C PRO A 343 -17.33 2.80 4.36
N ASP A 344 -16.56 1.89 4.96
CA ASP A 344 -15.92 0.78 4.24
C ASP A 344 -16.95 -0.15 3.55
N GLY A 345 -18.13 -0.35 4.15
CA GLY A 345 -19.22 -1.12 3.52
C GLY A 345 -19.79 -0.46 2.26
N GLN A 346 -19.88 0.87 2.23
CA GLN A 346 -20.29 1.60 1.03
C GLN A 346 -19.17 1.61 -0.02
N ALA A 347 -17.91 1.73 0.40
CA ALA A 347 -16.76 1.68 -0.49
C ALA A 347 -16.64 0.32 -1.20
N SER A 348 -16.93 -0.77 -0.50
CA SER A 348 -17.01 -2.11 -1.09
C SER A 348 -18.08 -2.18 -2.18
N GLN A 349 -19.27 -1.61 -1.96
CA GLN A 349 -20.32 -1.57 -2.98
C GLN A 349 -19.91 -0.75 -4.21
N TRP A 350 -19.23 0.39 -4.02
CA TRP A 350 -18.73 1.20 -5.13
C TRP A 350 -17.71 0.45 -5.99
N VAL A 351 -16.85 -0.38 -5.37
CA VAL A 351 -15.92 -1.24 -6.10
C VAL A 351 -16.67 -2.25 -6.97
N GLU A 352 -17.72 -2.89 -6.45
CA GLU A 352 -18.56 -3.81 -7.24
C GLU A 352 -19.28 -3.11 -8.40
N GLU A 353 -19.84 -1.91 -8.15
CA GLU A 353 -20.46 -1.09 -9.20
C GLU A 353 -19.45 -0.70 -10.28
N TYR A 354 -18.22 -0.34 -9.89
CA TYR A 354 -17.14 0.00 -10.81
C TYR A 354 -16.72 -1.22 -11.65
N ILE A 355 -16.55 -2.38 -11.03
CA ILE A 355 -16.25 -3.64 -11.72
C ILE A 355 -17.33 -3.93 -12.78
N GLN A 356 -18.61 -3.78 -12.41
CA GLN A 356 -19.76 -4.02 -13.28
C GLN A 356 -20.00 -2.92 -14.34
N GLY A 357 -19.26 -1.81 -14.29
CA GLY A 357 -19.43 -0.68 -15.21
C GLY A 357 -20.66 0.19 -14.93
N LYS A 358 -21.29 0.04 -13.75
CA LYS A 358 -22.41 0.87 -13.29
C LYS A 358 -21.95 2.21 -12.71
N ARG A 359 -20.67 2.29 -12.33
CA ARG A 359 -20.00 3.48 -11.81
C ARG A 359 -18.74 3.76 -12.61
N GLU A 360 -18.47 5.04 -12.85
CA GLU A 360 -17.32 5.48 -13.63
C GLU A 360 -16.00 5.31 -12.85
N ARG A 361 -15.87 5.86 -11.63
CA ARG A 361 -14.58 5.95 -10.90
C ARG A 361 -14.59 5.36 -9.51
#